data_AF-A0A9Q2CYJ8-F1
#
_entry.id   AF-A0A9Q2CYJ8-F1
#
_cell.length_a   1.000
_cell.length_b   1.000
_cell.length_c   1.000
_cell.angle_alpha   90.00
_cell.angle_beta   90.00
_cell.angle_gamma   90.00
#
_symmetry.space_group_name_H-M   'P 1'
#
loop_
_entity.id
_entity.type
_entity.pdbx_description
1 polymer ?
#
loop_
_entity_poly.entity_id
_entity_poly.type
_entity_poly.pdbx_seq_one_letter_code
_entity_poly.pdbx_strand_id
1 'polypeptide(L)'
;MKRLSLIALAFILLASCSTDNVTEDSSSVDTITISAAASLQDALNEAIEEYNKDNDINIDINYGGSGALREQILKGAPVDLFISASQDDFKQVEDEGLIIEKKDYLENKLVLICPDDSTTVNSIADLKNAEQIAIGEVDTVPAGKYAKEAFTSLNIFDELENKYIYVSDVRAVLTYVAQGEVDAGVVYETDAKTEEDNIDIVDEFGKDTHTPIIYPIGTLSDSKEVKAFYDFLNEDSTLEIFKKYGFTIE
;
A
#
# COMPACT_ATOMS: atom_id res chain seq x y z
N MET A 1 -9.85 -67.81 -42.37
CA MET A 1 -8.86 -68.65 -43.08
C MET A 1 -8.48 -67.96 -44.39
N LYS A 2 -7.17 -67.69 -44.57
CA LYS A 2 -6.35 -67.57 -45.81
C LYS A 2 -6.87 -66.67 -46.97
N ARG A 3 -6.22 -65.49 -47.19
CA ARG A 3 -5.15 -65.17 -48.20
C ARG A 3 -5.77 -64.85 -49.59
N LEU A 4 -5.39 -63.87 -50.43
CA LEU A 4 -4.13 -63.24 -50.87
C LEU A 4 -4.59 -62.09 -51.84
N SER A 5 -4.01 -60.90 -52.03
CA SER A 5 -2.70 -60.51 -52.62
C SER A 5 -2.66 -58.96 -52.63
N LEU A 6 -1.63 -58.32 -52.09
CA LEU A 6 -0.43 -57.81 -52.80
C LEU A 6 -0.73 -56.72 -53.85
N ILE A 7 -0.41 -55.46 -53.55
CA ILE A 7 0.41 -54.57 -54.39
C ILE A 7 1.25 -53.73 -53.41
N ALA A 8 2.56 -53.86 -53.53
CA ALA A 8 3.55 -53.02 -52.87
C ALA A 8 3.88 -51.85 -53.79
N LEU A 9 4.06 -50.65 -53.24
CA LEU A 9 4.98 -49.69 -53.80
C LEU A 9 5.65 -48.92 -52.67
N ALA A 10 6.90 -49.31 -52.40
CA ALA A 10 7.82 -48.60 -51.55
C ALA A 10 8.45 -47.45 -52.34
N PHE A 11 8.41 -46.24 -51.80
CA PHE A 11 9.38 -45.21 -52.09
C PHE A 11 9.93 -44.70 -50.76
N ILE A 12 11.16 -45.09 -50.45
CA ILE A 12 12.01 -44.54 -49.39
C ILE A 12 13.06 -43.69 -50.09
N LEU A 13 13.12 -42.41 -49.74
CA LEU A 13 14.26 -41.48 -49.87
C LEU A 13 14.05 -40.46 -48.73
N LEU A 14 14.55 -40.70 -47.51
CA LEU A 14 15.87 -40.32 -46.97
C LEU A 14 16.23 -38.83 -47.10
N ALA A 15 16.21 -38.19 -45.91
CA ALA A 15 17.15 -37.19 -45.39
C ALA A 15 17.20 -35.78 -46.01
N SER A 16 16.71 -34.80 -45.24
CA SER A 16 17.61 -33.77 -44.69
C SER A 16 17.00 -33.19 -43.40
N CYS A 17 17.59 -33.52 -42.26
CA CYS A 17 17.41 -32.76 -41.02
C CYS A 17 18.21 -31.46 -41.19
N SER A 18 17.52 -30.34 -41.37
CA SER A 18 18.02 -29.08 -40.82
C SER A 18 17.16 -28.80 -39.61
N THR A 19 17.66 -29.25 -38.46
CA THR A 19 17.20 -28.81 -37.16
C THR A 19 17.70 -27.38 -36.99
N ASP A 20 16.95 -26.42 -37.55
CA ASP A 20 17.03 -25.06 -37.05
C ASP A 20 16.43 -25.10 -35.65
N ASN A 21 17.32 -25.29 -34.66
CA ASN A 21 17.04 -24.90 -33.29
C ASN A 21 16.80 -23.39 -33.31
N VAL A 22 15.56 -23.02 -33.62
CA VAL A 22 15.00 -21.77 -33.12
C VAL A 22 14.91 -21.99 -31.62
N THR A 23 15.98 -21.60 -30.92
CA THR A 23 15.84 -21.13 -29.55
C THR A 23 14.83 -19.99 -29.63
N GLU A 24 13.56 -20.31 -29.37
CA GLU A 24 12.65 -19.36 -28.77
C GLU A 24 13.35 -18.93 -27.47
N ASP A 25 14.11 -17.85 -27.58
CA ASP A 25 14.42 -17.01 -26.44
C ASP A 25 13.09 -16.33 -26.09
N SER A 26 12.18 -17.12 -25.50
CA SER A 26 11.12 -16.55 -24.70
C SER A 26 11.83 -16.00 -23.48
N SER A 27 12.30 -14.76 -23.59
CA SER A 27 12.45 -13.90 -22.43
C SER A 27 11.06 -13.81 -21.81
N SER A 28 10.69 -14.82 -21.01
CA SER A 28 9.57 -14.71 -20.12
C SER A 28 9.95 -13.56 -19.21
N VAL A 29 9.36 -12.39 -19.48
CA VAL A 29 9.40 -11.31 -18.53
C VAL A 29 8.70 -11.88 -17.31
N ASP A 30 9.50 -12.28 -16.32
CA ASP A 30 8.98 -12.83 -15.08
C ASP A 30 8.07 -11.74 -14.48
N THR A 31 6.85 -12.12 -14.11
CA THR A 31 5.89 -11.17 -13.55
C THR A 31 5.90 -11.32 -12.03
N ILE A 32 6.14 -10.23 -11.31
CA ILE A 32 5.92 -10.16 -9.87
C ILE A 32 4.50 -9.64 -9.66
N THR A 33 3.65 -10.40 -8.96
CA THR A 33 2.32 -9.95 -8.56
C THR A 33 2.35 -9.41 -7.13
N ILE A 34 1.99 -8.13 -6.96
CA ILE A 34 1.99 -7.44 -5.69
C ILE A 34 0.56 -7.16 -5.25
N SER A 35 0.23 -7.45 -4.00
CA SER A 35 -0.94 -6.85 -3.33
C SER A 35 -0.45 -5.77 -2.38
N ALA A 36 -0.89 -4.53 -2.58
CA ALA A 36 -0.44 -3.40 -1.78
C ALA A 36 -1.61 -2.55 -1.29
N ALA A 37 -1.52 -2.06 -0.06
CA ALA A 37 -2.49 -1.11 0.48
C ALA A 37 -2.63 0.10 -0.45
N ALA A 38 -3.86 0.53 -0.72
CA ALA A 38 -4.14 1.62 -1.67
C ALA A 38 -3.40 2.94 -1.37
N SER A 39 -3.10 3.22 -0.10
CA SER A 39 -2.34 4.42 0.29
C SER A 39 -0.88 4.42 -0.17
N LEU A 40 -0.35 3.28 -0.61
CA LEU A 40 1.01 3.16 -1.13
C LEU A 40 1.11 3.45 -2.62
N GLN A 41 -0.02 3.66 -3.31
CA GLN A 41 -0.08 3.63 -4.77
C GLN A 41 0.93 4.57 -5.44
N ASP A 42 0.97 5.84 -5.05
CA ASP A 42 1.85 6.80 -5.72
C ASP A 42 3.33 6.54 -5.42
N ALA A 43 3.66 6.24 -4.16
CA ALA A 43 5.03 5.95 -3.74
C ALA A 43 5.58 4.65 -4.35
N LEU A 44 4.78 3.58 -4.36
CA LEU A 44 5.18 2.29 -4.90
C LEU A 44 5.27 2.33 -6.44
N ASN A 45 4.41 3.09 -7.11
CA ASN A 45 4.53 3.31 -8.55
C ASN A 45 5.84 4.02 -8.92
N GLU A 46 6.22 5.09 -8.20
CA GLU A 46 7.51 5.77 -8.42
C GLU A 46 8.70 4.83 -8.13
N ALA A 47 8.65 4.04 -7.06
CA ALA A 47 9.67 3.04 -6.76
C ALA A 47 9.82 1.98 -7.87
N ILE A 48 8.70 1.54 -8.45
CA ILE A 48 8.69 0.57 -9.56
C ILE A 48 9.24 1.19 -10.85
N GLU A 49 8.89 2.44 -11.14
CA GLU A 49 9.49 3.18 -12.26
C GLU A 49 11.00 3.27 -12.11
N GLU A 50 11.51 3.49 -10.89
CA GLU A 50 12.94 3.48 -10.61
C GLU A 50 13.56 2.09 -10.80
N TYR A 51 12.93 1.04 -10.27
CA TYR A 51 13.40 -0.35 -10.40
C TYR A 51 13.53 -0.78 -11.88
N ASN A 52 12.55 -0.42 -12.69
CA ASN A 52 12.47 -0.82 -14.10
C ASN A 52 13.44 -0.06 -15.02
N LYS A 53 14.19 0.93 -14.52
CA LYS A 53 15.26 1.58 -15.32
C LYS A 53 16.42 0.62 -15.60
N ASP A 54 16.72 -0.26 -14.65
CA ASP A 54 17.85 -1.19 -14.72
C ASP A 54 17.43 -2.66 -14.79
N ASN A 55 16.12 -2.96 -14.63
CA ASN A 55 15.56 -4.31 -14.64
C ASN A 55 14.44 -4.43 -15.66
N ASP A 56 14.45 -5.51 -16.46
CA ASP A 56 13.38 -5.82 -17.42
C ASP A 56 12.43 -6.86 -16.81
N ILE A 57 11.57 -6.38 -15.90
CA ILE A 57 10.59 -7.21 -15.19
C ILE A 57 9.19 -6.60 -15.30
N ASN A 58 8.15 -7.46 -15.29
CA ASN A 58 6.78 -6.99 -15.25
C ASN A 58 6.31 -7.00 -13.80
N ILE A 59 5.79 -5.89 -13.31
CA ILE A 59 5.22 -5.81 -11.96
C ILE A 59 3.73 -5.52 -12.09
N ASP A 60 2.91 -6.50 -11.75
CA ASP A 60 1.45 -6.38 -11.73
C ASP A 60 0.99 -6.12 -10.29
N ILE A 61 0.21 -5.06 -10.09
CA ILE A 61 -0.16 -4.61 -8.75
C ILE A 61 -1.67 -4.55 -8.60
N ASN A 62 -2.13 -5.16 -7.53
CA ASN A 62 -3.49 -5.05 -7.02
C ASN A 62 -3.50 -4.13 -5.79
N TYR A 63 -3.87 -2.88 -6.02
CA TYR A 63 -4.10 -1.92 -4.95
C TYR A 63 -5.48 -2.12 -4.32
N GLY A 64 -5.55 -2.12 -2.99
CA GLY A 64 -6.82 -2.30 -2.30
C GLY A 64 -6.78 -2.09 -0.79
N GLY A 65 -7.94 -2.29 -0.15
CA GLY A 65 -8.01 -2.33 1.31
C GLY A 65 -7.32 -3.57 1.86
N SER A 66 -6.50 -3.42 2.89
CA SER A 66 -5.66 -4.50 3.44
C SER A 66 -6.45 -5.76 3.80
N GLY A 67 -7.63 -5.62 4.41
CA GLY A 67 -8.50 -6.75 4.72
C GLY A 67 -9.04 -7.48 3.48
N ALA A 68 -9.35 -6.75 2.40
CA ALA A 68 -9.80 -7.35 1.14
C ALA A 68 -8.66 -8.07 0.41
N LEU A 69 -7.45 -7.48 0.41
CA LEU A 69 -6.24 -8.10 -0.14
C LEU A 69 -5.87 -9.38 0.63
N ARG A 70 -5.86 -9.31 1.97
CA ARG A 70 -5.71 -10.49 2.83
C ARG A 70 -6.73 -11.57 2.45
N GLU A 71 -8.02 -11.23 2.34
CA GLU A 71 -9.03 -12.22 1.94
C GLU A 71 -8.74 -12.87 0.58
N GLN A 72 -8.24 -12.12 -0.39
CA GLN A 72 -7.87 -12.66 -1.70
C GLN A 72 -6.68 -13.61 -1.59
N ILE A 73 -5.63 -13.21 -0.85
CA ILE A 73 -4.45 -14.03 -0.58
C ILE A 73 -4.85 -15.35 0.10
N LEU A 74 -5.67 -15.29 1.16
CA LEU A 74 -6.14 -16.48 1.88
C LEU A 74 -7.06 -17.38 1.03
N LYS A 75 -7.69 -16.83 -0.01
CA LYS A 75 -8.47 -17.58 -1.01
C LYS A 75 -7.61 -18.14 -2.15
N GLY A 76 -6.29 -17.94 -2.11
CA GLY A 76 -5.34 -18.49 -3.08
C GLY A 76 -5.07 -17.60 -4.29
N ALA A 77 -5.26 -16.27 -4.17
CA ALA A 77 -4.77 -15.34 -5.18
C ALA A 77 -3.23 -15.50 -5.33
N PRO A 78 -2.70 -15.58 -6.55
CA PRO A 78 -1.26 -15.70 -6.77
C PRO A 78 -0.59 -14.35 -6.51
N VAL A 79 -0.09 -14.17 -5.30
CA VAL A 79 0.58 -12.94 -4.84
C VAL A 79 1.99 -13.33 -4.42
N ASP A 80 2.97 -12.57 -4.87
CA ASP A 80 4.38 -12.76 -4.57
C ASP A 80 4.89 -11.85 -3.46
N LEU A 81 4.28 -10.67 -3.30
CA LEU A 81 4.63 -9.68 -2.30
C LEU A 81 3.37 -8.99 -1.77
N PHE A 82 3.28 -8.86 -0.45
CA PHE A 82 2.17 -8.20 0.24
C PHE A 82 2.69 -7.03 1.08
N ILE A 83 2.16 -5.83 0.84
CA ILE A 83 2.35 -4.67 1.71
C ILE A 83 1.01 -4.26 2.30
N SER A 84 0.87 -4.40 3.61
CA SER A 84 -0.38 -4.10 4.32
C SER A 84 -0.29 -2.74 5.01
N ALA A 85 -1.44 -2.09 5.21
CA ALA A 85 -1.62 -0.94 6.11
C ALA A 85 -2.14 -1.36 7.50
N SER A 86 -2.19 -2.67 7.76
CA SER A 86 -2.81 -3.26 8.95
C SER A 86 -1.97 -4.45 9.40
N GLN A 87 -1.31 -4.31 10.55
CA GLN A 87 -0.53 -5.40 11.14
C GLN A 87 -1.40 -6.62 11.43
N ASP A 88 -2.68 -6.43 11.80
CA ASP A 88 -3.61 -7.54 12.04
C ASP A 88 -4.00 -8.29 10.75
N ASP A 89 -4.17 -7.57 9.64
CA ASP A 89 -4.45 -8.21 8.34
C ASP A 89 -3.22 -8.95 7.82
N PHE A 90 -2.04 -8.36 7.95
CA PHE A 90 -0.77 -8.99 7.60
C PHE A 90 -0.50 -10.24 8.45
N LYS A 91 -0.72 -10.13 9.76
CA LYS A 91 -0.56 -11.23 10.71
C LYS A 91 -1.45 -12.42 10.37
N GLN A 92 -2.67 -12.19 9.90
CA GLN A 92 -3.55 -13.29 9.46
C GLN A 92 -3.00 -14.04 8.24
N VAL A 93 -2.32 -13.35 7.31
CA VAL A 93 -1.63 -14.02 6.18
C VAL A 93 -0.40 -14.78 6.69
N GLU A 94 0.36 -14.18 7.61
CA GLU A 94 1.50 -14.82 8.25
C GLU A 94 1.12 -16.09 9.03
N ASP A 95 0.04 -16.06 9.80
CA ASP A 95 -0.40 -17.16 10.67
C ASP A 95 -0.83 -18.39 9.86
N GLU A 96 -1.18 -18.23 8.57
CA GLU A 96 -1.43 -19.31 7.60
C GLU A 96 -0.12 -19.86 6.97
N GLY A 97 1.04 -19.33 7.37
CA GLY A 97 2.37 -19.77 6.91
C GLY A 97 2.72 -19.34 5.49
N LEU A 98 2.02 -18.33 4.95
CA LEU A 98 2.21 -17.87 3.57
C LEU A 98 3.33 -16.84 3.41
N ILE A 99 3.71 -16.16 4.48
CA ILE A 99 4.79 -15.15 4.47
C ILE A 99 6.15 -15.82 4.71
N ILE A 100 7.12 -15.54 3.84
CA ILE A 100 8.47 -16.14 3.84
C ILE A 100 9.48 -15.19 4.49
N GLU A 101 9.68 -14.01 3.89
CA GLU A 101 10.48 -12.92 4.46
C GLU A 101 9.54 -11.76 4.82
N LYS A 102 9.81 -11.05 5.92
CA LYS A 102 9.01 -9.91 6.36
C LYS A 102 9.80 -8.84 7.09
N LYS A 103 9.24 -7.64 7.10
CA LYS A 103 9.72 -6.50 7.89
C LYS A 103 8.55 -5.56 8.21
N ASP A 104 8.58 -4.92 9.37
CA ASP A 104 7.86 -3.66 9.52
C ASP A 104 8.56 -2.63 8.62
N TYR A 105 7.86 -2.17 7.59
CA TYR A 105 8.49 -1.53 6.43
C TYR A 105 8.43 -0.01 6.52
N LEU A 106 7.21 0.49 6.66
CA LEU A 106 6.91 1.91 6.69
C LEU A 106 6.02 2.21 7.89
N GLU A 107 6.11 3.43 8.36
CA GLU A 107 5.20 4.01 9.33
C GLU A 107 4.50 5.21 8.69
N ASN A 108 3.23 5.40 8.97
CA ASN A 108 2.54 6.64 8.65
C ASN A 108 2.37 7.48 9.91
N LYS A 109 2.10 8.76 9.72
CA LYS A 109 1.92 9.72 10.81
C LYS A 109 0.51 10.25 10.79
N LEU A 110 -0.02 10.47 11.98
CA LEU A 110 -1.27 11.17 12.16
C LEU A 110 -0.97 12.67 12.27
N VAL A 111 -1.65 13.49 11.48
CA VAL A 111 -1.43 14.94 11.42
C VAL A 111 -2.72 15.70 11.62
N LEU A 112 -2.59 16.91 12.19
CA LEU A 112 -3.64 17.89 12.28
C LEU A 112 -3.56 18.82 11.07
N ILE A 113 -4.66 18.94 10.34
CA ILE A 113 -4.78 19.84 9.19
C ILE A 113 -5.80 20.93 9.45
N CYS A 114 -5.64 22.07 8.79
CA CYS A 114 -6.63 23.14 8.74
C CYS A 114 -6.65 23.78 7.32
N PRO A 115 -7.64 24.64 7.00
CA PRO A 115 -7.60 25.41 5.75
C PRO A 115 -6.36 26.33 5.68
N ASP A 116 -5.77 26.54 4.50
CA ASP A 116 -4.51 27.33 4.28
C ASP A 116 -4.48 28.76 4.87
N ASP A 117 -5.64 29.36 5.11
CA ASP A 117 -5.78 30.70 5.68
C ASP A 117 -6.40 30.68 7.10
N SER A 118 -6.38 29.52 7.76
CA SER A 118 -6.97 29.37 9.09
C SER A 118 -6.24 30.21 10.13
N THR A 119 -7.01 30.96 10.91
CA THR A 119 -6.49 31.67 12.09
C THR A 119 -7.01 31.08 13.40
N THR A 120 -7.92 30.10 13.32
CA THR A 120 -8.59 29.48 14.47
C THR A 120 -7.75 28.37 15.09
N VAL A 121 -7.13 27.54 14.25
CA VAL A 121 -6.35 26.35 14.66
C VAL A 121 -5.00 26.37 13.97
N ASN A 122 -3.93 26.48 14.77
CA ASN A 122 -2.54 26.44 14.28
C ASN A 122 -1.71 25.35 14.97
N SER A 123 -2.33 24.59 15.87
CA SER A 123 -1.70 23.50 16.64
C SER A 123 -2.77 22.67 17.34
N ILE A 124 -2.39 21.50 17.86
CA ILE A 124 -3.29 20.65 18.68
C ILE A 124 -3.82 21.42 19.91
N ALA A 125 -3.04 22.33 20.47
CA ALA A 125 -3.43 23.15 21.63
C ALA A 125 -4.57 24.14 21.33
N ASP A 126 -4.81 24.46 20.05
CA ASP A 126 -5.84 25.37 19.60
C ASP A 126 -7.17 24.68 19.26
N LEU A 127 -7.24 23.34 19.28
CA LEU A 127 -8.46 22.59 18.94
C LEU A 127 -9.68 22.97 19.78
N LYS A 128 -9.48 23.46 21.01
CA LYS A 128 -10.56 23.99 21.85
C LYS A 128 -11.26 25.23 21.23
N ASN A 129 -10.56 25.96 20.36
CA ASN A 129 -11.07 27.15 19.68
C ASN A 129 -11.88 26.79 18.42
N ALA A 130 -11.67 25.60 17.84
CA ALA A 130 -12.41 25.12 16.67
C ALA A 130 -13.92 25.02 16.97
N GLU A 131 -14.78 25.42 16.04
CA GLU A 131 -16.21 25.13 16.11
C GLU A 131 -16.48 23.70 15.67
N GLN A 132 -15.82 23.24 14.60
CA GLN A 132 -15.98 21.90 14.04
C GLN A 132 -14.64 21.24 13.71
N ILE A 133 -14.50 19.96 14.03
CA ILE A 133 -13.32 19.14 13.80
C ILE A 133 -13.74 17.87 13.07
N ALA A 134 -13.32 17.68 11.82
CA ALA A 134 -13.60 16.46 11.07
C ALA A 134 -12.62 15.34 11.44
N ILE A 135 -13.14 14.19 11.83
CA ILE A 135 -12.37 12.97 12.02
C ILE A 135 -13.09 11.79 11.37
N GLY A 136 -12.35 10.75 10.97
CA GLY A 136 -12.98 9.51 10.54
C GLY A 136 -13.88 8.92 11.64
N GLU A 137 -14.93 8.21 11.26
CA GLU A 137 -15.78 7.48 12.20
C GLU A 137 -14.93 6.53 13.04
N VAL A 138 -14.93 6.70 14.36
CA VAL A 138 -13.92 6.12 15.27
C VAL A 138 -14.02 4.60 15.38
N ASP A 139 -15.20 4.06 15.10
CA ASP A 139 -15.47 2.62 15.17
C ASP A 139 -15.20 1.91 13.83
N THR A 140 -15.07 2.64 12.71
CA THR A 140 -15.01 2.02 11.38
C THR A 140 -13.88 2.52 10.48
N VAL A 141 -13.34 3.71 10.72
CA VAL A 141 -12.25 4.32 9.95
C VAL A 141 -10.97 4.29 10.78
N PRO A 142 -9.88 3.64 10.30
CA PRO A 142 -8.62 3.55 11.04
C PRO A 142 -8.06 4.91 11.50
N ALA A 143 -8.05 5.92 10.63
CA ALA A 143 -7.60 7.27 11.01
C ALA A 143 -8.47 7.90 12.12
N GLY A 144 -9.77 7.62 12.12
CA GLY A 144 -10.68 8.02 13.20
C GLY A 144 -10.33 7.36 14.52
N LYS A 145 -10.05 6.05 14.50
CA LYS A 145 -9.57 5.32 15.67
C LYS A 145 -8.26 5.89 16.21
N TYR A 146 -7.27 6.15 15.34
CA TYR A 146 -6.00 6.76 15.75
C TYR A 146 -6.20 8.19 16.31
N ALA A 147 -7.08 8.99 15.71
CA ALA A 147 -7.43 10.31 16.23
C ALA A 147 -8.06 10.21 17.63
N LYS A 148 -8.96 9.26 17.85
CA LYS A 148 -9.54 9.00 19.18
C LYS A 148 -8.49 8.57 20.19
N GLU A 149 -7.58 7.65 19.84
CA GLU A 149 -6.47 7.25 20.69
C GLU A 149 -5.60 8.46 21.06
N ALA A 150 -5.18 9.24 20.07
CA ALA A 150 -4.34 10.42 20.23
C ALA A 150 -5.00 11.46 21.15
N PHE A 151 -6.25 11.84 20.85
CA PHE A 151 -7.01 12.78 21.67
C PHE A 151 -7.29 12.26 23.08
N THR A 152 -7.50 10.95 23.25
CA THR A 152 -7.70 10.35 24.58
C THR A 152 -6.42 10.39 25.40
N SER A 153 -5.27 10.05 24.79
CA SER A 153 -3.95 10.12 25.43
C SER A 153 -3.62 11.55 25.88
N LEU A 154 -4.01 12.53 25.06
CA LEU A 154 -3.88 13.96 25.36
C LEU A 154 -4.94 14.49 26.35
N ASN A 155 -5.90 13.67 26.78
CA ASN A 155 -7.03 14.04 27.64
C ASN A 155 -7.95 15.14 27.07
N ILE A 156 -8.03 15.26 25.73
CA ILE A 156 -8.87 16.28 25.07
C ILE A 156 -10.08 15.69 24.34
N PHE A 157 -10.19 14.35 24.25
CA PHE A 157 -11.29 13.72 23.49
C PHE A 157 -12.67 14.12 24.02
N ASP A 158 -12.93 13.92 25.31
CA ASP A 158 -14.21 14.26 25.94
C ASP A 158 -14.46 15.78 25.96
N GLU A 159 -13.42 16.61 26.02
CA GLU A 159 -13.54 18.07 26.01
C GLU A 159 -14.05 18.60 24.66
N LEU A 160 -13.77 17.87 23.58
CA LEU A 160 -14.12 18.24 22.21
C LEU A 160 -15.34 17.48 21.67
N GLU A 161 -16.02 16.66 22.50
CA GLU A 161 -17.11 15.76 22.07
C GLU A 161 -18.18 16.43 21.20
N ASN A 162 -18.56 17.67 21.53
CA ASN A 162 -19.59 18.41 20.79
C ASN A 162 -19.10 19.11 19.52
N LYS A 163 -17.80 19.03 19.20
CA LYS A 163 -17.17 19.67 18.03
C LYS A 163 -16.87 18.66 16.91
N TYR A 164 -16.94 17.36 17.17
CA TYR A 164 -16.59 16.34 16.19
C TYR A 164 -17.63 16.22 15.08
N ILE A 165 -17.13 16.17 13.85
CA ILE A 165 -17.86 15.65 12.70
C ILE A 165 -17.22 14.33 12.31
N TYR A 166 -17.96 13.24 12.51
CA TYR A 166 -17.54 11.91 12.07
C TYR A 166 -17.87 11.72 10.59
N VAL A 167 -16.88 11.34 9.80
CA VAL A 167 -17.03 11.10 8.36
C VAL A 167 -16.60 9.70 7.96
N SER A 168 -17.01 9.26 6.76
CA SER A 168 -16.88 7.88 6.31
C SER A 168 -15.46 7.43 5.97
N ASP A 169 -14.54 8.37 5.72
CA ASP A 169 -13.17 8.10 5.30
C ASP A 169 -12.29 9.36 5.39
N VAL A 170 -10.97 9.18 5.23
CA VAL A 170 -9.97 10.26 5.34
C VAL A 170 -10.09 11.28 4.20
N ARG A 171 -10.53 10.87 3.01
CA ARG A 171 -10.71 11.81 1.87
C ARG A 171 -11.88 12.75 2.11
N ALA A 172 -12.93 12.28 2.77
CA ALA A 172 -14.01 13.13 3.23
C ALA A 172 -13.52 14.18 4.25
N VAL A 173 -12.63 13.80 5.18
CA VAL A 173 -11.99 14.76 6.11
C VAL A 173 -11.22 15.82 5.32
N LEU A 174 -10.33 15.41 4.40
CA LEU A 174 -9.57 16.33 3.54
C LEU A 174 -10.49 17.29 2.80
N THR A 175 -11.56 16.77 2.19
CA THR A 175 -12.52 17.56 1.42
C THR A 175 -13.20 18.62 2.29
N TYR A 176 -13.61 18.28 3.52
CA TYR A 176 -14.29 19.22 4.42
C TYR A 176 -13.35 20.34 4.86
N VAL A 177 -12.09 20.01 5.14
CA VAL A 177 -11.07 20.99 5.53
C VAL A 177 -10.72 21.89 4.35
N ALA A 178 -10.42 21.32 3.17
CA ALA A 178 -10.09 22.06 1.97
C ALA A 178 -11.21 23.03 1.52
N GLN A 179 -12.47 22.68 1.80
CA GLN A 179 -13.63 23.54 1.51
C GLN A 179 -13.94 24.55 2.62
N GLY A 180 -13.21 24.52 3.74
CA GLY A 180 -13.47 25.35 4.91
C GLY A 180 -14.81 25.07 5.58
N GLU A 181 -15.37 23.87 5.40
CA GLU A 181 -16.61 23.44 6.08
C GLU A 181 -16.35 23.13 7.56
N VAL A 182 -15.11 22.86 7.93
CA VAL A 182 -14.64 22.64 9.31
C VAL A 182 -13.35 23.42 9.58
N ASP A 183 -13.06 23.72 10.84
CA ASP A 183 -11.86 24.47 11.22
C ASP A 183 -10.60 23.60 11.21
N ALA A 184 -10.76 22.30 11.39
CA ALA A 184 -9.67 21.35 11.50
C ALA A 184 -10.08 19.93 11.09
N GLY A 185 -9.11 19.13 10.70
CA GLY A 185 -9.27 17.70 10.48
C GLY A 185 -8.08 16.88 10.94
N VAL A 186 -8.29 15.58 11.16
CA VAL A 186 -7.21 14.64 11.47
C VAL A 186 -7.11 13.58 10.40
N VAL A 187 -5.95 13.50 9.76
CA VAL A 187 -5.66 12.64 8.61
C VAL A 187 -4.27 12.03 8.71
N TYR A 188 -3.89 11.19 7.75
CA TYR A 188 -2.50 10.76 7.61
C TYR A 188 -1.67 11.81 6.88
N GLU A 189 -0.37 11.93 7.17
CA GLU A 189 0.54 12.87 6.46
C GLU A 189 0.53 12.59 4.95
N THR A 190 0.53 11.31 4.56
CA THR A 190 0.47 10.90 3.15
C THR A 190 -0.78 11.39 2.43
N ASP A 191 -1.92 11.42 3.13
CA ASP A 191 -3.19 11.90 2.58
C ASP A 191 -3.19 13.43 2.49
N ALA A 192 -2.70 14.12 3.53
CA ALA A 192 -2.63 15.58 3.54
C ALA A 192 -1.79 16.14 2.38
N LYS A 193 -0.69 15.46 2.02
CA LYS A 193 0.17 15.84 0.90
C LYS A 193 -0.53 15.78 -0.47
N THR A 194 -1.69 15.15 -0.58
CA THR A 194 -2.46 15.12 -1.84
C THR A 194 -3.29 16.38 -2.09
N GLU A 195 -3.46 17.23 -1.08
CA GLU A 195 -4.29 18.45 -1.12
C GLU A 195 -3.51 19.69 -0.64
N GLU A 196 -2.18 19.69 -0.76
CA GLU A 196 -1.25 20.72 -0.24
C GLU A 196 -1.49 22.16 -0.76
N ASP A 197 -2.31 22.32 -1.78
CA ASP A 197 -2.71 23.62 -2.34
C ASP A 197 -3.94 24.24 -1.64
N ASN A 198 -4.60 23.51 -0.74
CA ASN A 198 -5.84 23.95 -0.08
C ASN A 198 -5.85 23.74 1.45
N ILE A 199 -4.89 22.99 1.99
CA ILE A 199 -4.80 22.69 3.43
C ILE A 199 -3.37 22.79 3.96
N ASP A 200 -3.27 23.23 5.21
CA ASP A 200 -2.03 23.28 5.95
C ASP A 200 -1.94 22.14 6.96
N ILE A 201 -0.78 21.47 7.02
CA ILE A 201 -0.43 20.61 8.14
C ILE A 201 0.13 21.48 9.26
N VAL A 202 -0.64 21.63 10.35
CA VAL A 202 -0.30 22.55 11.45
C VAL A 202 0.30 21.87 12.67
N ASP A 203 0.15 20.55 12.81
CA ASP A 203 0.78 19.79 13.88
C ASP A 203 0.86 18.29 13.55
N GLU A 204 1.75 17.57 14.23
CA GLU A 204 1.87 16.11 14.17
C GLU A 204 1.52 15.51 15.53
N PHE A 205 0.70 14.46 15.56
CA PHE A 205 0.43 13.76 16.81
C PHE A 205 1.64 12.93 17.21
N GLY A 206 2.06 13.03 18.47
CA GLY A 206 3.20 12.28 18.98
C GLY A 206 2.99 10.76 18.85
N LYS A 207 4.04 10.03 18.47
CA LYS A 207 4.00 8.56 18.30
C LYS A 207 3.54 7.80 19.55
N ASP A 208 3.67 8.40 20.73
CA ASP A 208 3.22 7.85 22.01
C ASP A 208 1.75 8.13 22.33
N THR A 209 1.05 8.90 21.49
CA THR A 209 -0.35 9.27 21.68
C THR A 209 -1.33 8.25 21.09
N HIS A 210 -0.90 7.44 20.12
CA HIS A 210 -1.72 6.43 19.47
C HIS A 210 -0.90 5.16 19.20
N THR A 211 -1.58 4.08 18.83
CA THR A 211 -0.89 2.87 18.37
C THR A 211 -0.12 3.14 17.07
N PRO A 212 1.07 2.55 16.87
CA PRO A 212 1.88 2.79 15.67
C PRO A 212 1.12 2.44 14.38
N ILE A 213 1.23 3.31 13.38
CA ILE A 213 0.58 3.12 12.07
C ILE A 213 1.58 2.43 11.14
N ILE A 214 1.79 1.13 11.38
CA ILE A 214 2.83 0.35 10.72
C ILE A 214 2.29 -0.36 9.49
N TYR A 215 3.09 -0.31 8.42
CA TYR A 215 2.88 -1.01 7.16
C TYR A 215 3.90 -2.14 7.04
N PRO A 216 3.53 -3.40 7.35
CA PRO A 216 4.43 -4.52 7.13
C PRO A 216 4.51 -4.90 5.65
N ILE A 217 5.72 -5.26 5.22
CA ILE A 217 6.01 -5.88 3.92
C ILE A 217 6.38 -7.34 4.13
N GLY A 218 5.95 -8.21 3.22
CA GLY A 218 6.43 -9.58 3.19
C GLY A 218 6.33 -10.25 1.84
N THR A 219 7.24 -11.18 1.58
CA THR A 219 7.23 -12.01 0.39
C THR A 219 6.41 -13.28 0.63
N LEU A 220 5.71 -13.73 -0.41
CA LEU A 220 4.94 -14.98 -0.47
C LEU A 220 5.55 -15.97 -1.48
N SER A 221 6.60 -15.53 -2.18
CA SER A 221 7.36 -16.29 -3.17
C SER A 221 8.86 -16.18 -2.86
N ASP A 222 9.59 -17.27 -3.05
CA ASP A 222 11.04 -17.35 -2.85
C ASP A 222 11.83 -17.20 -4.15
N SER A 223 11.17 -16.72 -5.23
CA SER A 223 11.83 -16.46 -6.50
C SER A 223 12.93 -15.41 -6.35
N LYS A 224 13.93 -15.48 -7.23
CA LYS A 224 15.07 -14.56 -7.18
C LYS A 224 14.65 -13.14 -7.51
N GLU A 225 13.67 -13.02 -8.38
CA GLU A 225 13.10 -11.79 -8.88
C GLU A 225 12.35 -11.06 -7.75
N VAL A 226 11.52 -11.79 -7.00
CA VAL A 226 10.78 -11.25 -5.84
C VAL A 226 11.75 -10.83 -4.74
N LYS A 227 12.79 -11.64 -4.48
CA LYS A 227 13.83 -11.27 -3.51
C LYS A 227 14.59 -10.02 -3.95
N ALA A 228 14.96 -9.91 -5.22
CA ALA A 228 15.67 -8.74 -5.74
C ALA A 228 14.82 -7.46 -5.64
N PHE A 229 13.52 -7.54 -5.95
CA PHE A 229 12.62 -6.41 -5.80
C PHE A 229 12.35 -6.05 -4.33
N TYR A 230 12.19 -7.05 -3.45
CA TYR A 230 12.08 -6.84 -2.01
C TYR A 230 13.33 -6.16 -1.44
N ASP A 231 14.52 -6.62 -1.80
CA ASP A 231 15.79 -6.01 -1.38
C ASP A 231 15.91 -4.57 -1.89
N PHE A 232 15.55 -4.31 -3.16
CA PHE A 232 15.51 -2.97 -3.74
C PHE A 232 14.56 -2.02 -2.99
N LEU A 233 13.36 -2.50 -2.61
CA LEU A 233 12.42 -1.71 -1.80
C LEU A 233 13.00 -1.31 -0.44
N ASN A 234 13.98 -2.05 0.07
CA ASN A 234 14.66 -1.77 1.33
C ASN A 234 15.96 -0.95 1.17
N GLU A 235 16.35 -0.57 -0.05
CA GLU A 235 17.51 0.29 -0.27
C GLU A 235 17.25 1.74 0.17
N ASP A 236 18.26 2.41 0.73
CA ASP A 236 18.15 3.80 1.20
C ASP A 236 17.62 4.75 0.12
N SER A 237 18.03 4.59 -1.15
CA SER A 237 17.54 5.39 -2.27
C SER A 237 16.05 5.21 -2.54
N THR A 238 15.56 3.98 -2.46
CA THR A 238 14.13 3.66 -2.67
C THR A 238 13.30 4.13 -1.49
N LEU A 239 13.85 3.98 -0.28
CA LEU A 239 13.27 4.46 0.96
C LEU A 239 13.08 6.00 0.98
N GLU A 240 13.94 6.77 0.32
CA GLU A 240 13.73 8.22 0.13
C GLU A 240 12.50 8.55 -0.74
N ILE A 241 12.11 7.66 -1.66
CA ILE A 241 10.86 7.82 -2.43
C ILE A 241 9.67 7.76 -1.47
N PHE A 242 9.61 6.77 -0.59
CA PHE A 242 8.52 6.67 0.38
C PHE A 242 8.47 7.87 1.35
N LYS A 243 9.64 8.39 1.77
CA LYS A 243 9.73 9.61 2.59
C LYS A 243 9.17 10.85 1.90
N LYS A 244 9.45 11.02 0.59
CA LYS A 244 8.88 12.10 -0.22
C LYS A 244 7.34 12.11 -0.11
N TYR A 245 6.73 10.93 -0.13
CA TYR A 245 5.28 10.76 0.00
C TYR A 245 4.74 10.83 1.44
N GLY A 246 5.58 10.99 2.46
CA GLY A 246 5.14 11.16 3.85
C GLY A 246 5.16 9.89 4.70
N PHE A 247 5.70 8.79 4.19
CA PHE A 247 6.00 7.63 5.03
C PHE A 247 7.30 7.86 5.82
N THR A 248 7.36 7.31 7.02
CA THR A 248 8.59 7.13 7.79
C THR A 248 9.00 5.66 7.77
N ILE A 249 10.21 5.38 8.24
CA ILE A 249 10.87 4.09 8.04
C ILE A 249 11.35 3.57 9.39
N GLU A 250 11.09 2.30 9.65
CA GLU A 250 11.63 1.55 10.79
C GLU A 250 12.95 0.83 10.48
#